data_AF-W1N1K9-F1
#
_entry.id   AF-W1N1K9-F1
#
_cell.length_a   1.000
_cell.length_b   1.000
_cell.length_c   1.000
_cell.angle_alpha   90.00
_cell.angle_beta   90.00
_cell.angle_gamma   90.00
#
_symmetry.space_group_name_H-M   'P 1'
#
loop_
_entity.id
_entity.type
_entity.pdbx_description
1 polymer ?
#
loop_
_entity_poly.entity_id
_entity_poly.type
_entity_poly.pdbx_seq_one_letter_code
_entity_poly.pdbx_strand_id
1 'polypeptide(L)'
;RMTLSADTLFDFDSAQLSHEGQQRVADLAGRIRDDFVEPSVMVVGHTDRLGSDAYNQALSERRAATVRSALVSNGIAPMTMQSRGVGERQP
;
A
#
# COMPACT_ATOMS: atom_id res chain seq x y z
N ARG A 1 -6.21 13.42 -4.59
CA ARG A 1 -6.31 12.13 -3.87
C ARG A 1 -5.71 11.06 -4.76
N MET A 2 -4.73 10.31 -4.25
CA MET A 2 -4.12 9.19 -4.98
C MET A 2 -4.49 7.89 -4.28
N THR A 3 -4.85 6.87 -5.05
CA THR A 3 -5.16 5.52 -4.58
C THR A 3 -4.14 4.57 -5.21
N LEU A 4 -3.51 3.74 -4.40
CA LEU A 4 -2.57 2.71 -4.85
C LEU A 4 -3.15 1.33 -4.53
N SER A 5 -3.33 0.50 -5.55
CA SER A 5 -3.67 -0.91 -5.37
C SER A 5 -2.41 -1.70 -5.04
N ALA A 6 -2.46 -2.44 -3.94
CA ALA A 6 -1.31 -3.13 -3.36
C ALA A 6 -0.96 -4.45 -4.06
N ASP A 7 -1.85 -4.95 -4.91
CA ASP A 7 -1.92 -6.34 -5.37
C ASP A 7 -0.70 -6.78 -6.20
N THR A 8 -0.01 -5.82 -6.81
CA THR A 8 1.19 -6.06 -7.65
C THR A 8 2.49 -5.71 -6.93
N LEU A 9 2.42 -5.28 -5.67
CA LEU A 9 3.58 -4.81 -4.91
C LEU A 9 4.20 -5.92 -4.06
N PHE A 10 3.48 -7.01 -3.82
CA PHE A 10 3.89 -8.07 -2.91
C PHE A 10 4.16 -9.37 -3.65
N ASP A 11 5.01 -10.20 -3.05
CA ASP A 11 5.10 -11.61 -3.43
C ASP A 11 3.79 -12.35 -3.08
N PHE A 12 3.57 -13.50 -3.72
CA PHE A 12 2.38 -14.33 -3.52
C PHE A 12 2.20 -14.68 -2.03
N ASP A 13 0.97 -14.50 -1.51
CA ASP A 13 0.58 -14.69 -0.10
C ASP A 13 1.50 -13.99 0.92
N SER A 14 2.18 -12.91 0.50
CA SER A 14 3.11 -12.17 1.35
C SER A 14 2.63 -10.75 1.63
N ALA A 15 3.09 -10.21 2.76
CA ALA A 15 3.03 -8.78 3.08
C ALA A 15 4.39 -8.08 2.92
N GLN A 16 5.37 -8.78 2.34
CA GLN A 16 6.68 -8.25 1.99
C GLN A 16 6.67 -7.77 0.54
N LEU A 17 7.18 -6.55 0.33
CA LEU A 17 7.30 -6.00 -1.02
C LEU A 17 8.30 -6.81 -1.83
N SER A 18 7.93 -7.16 -3.06
CA SER A 18 8.86 -7.73 -4.04
C SER A 18 9.88 -6.67 -4.46
N HIS A 19 10.95 -7.06 -5.14
CA HIS A 19 11.93 -6.11 -5.67
C HIS A 19 11.28 -5.07 -6.60
N GLU A 20 10.37 -5.52 -7.49
CA GLU A 20 9.59 -4.65 -8.36
C GLU A 20 8.62 -3.76 -7.55
N GLY A 21 8.00 -4.31 -6.51
CA GLY A 21 7.13 -3.56 -5.61
C GLY A 21 7.86 -2.42 -4.90
N GLN A 22 9.10 -2.65 -4.46
CA GLN A 22 9.95 -1.61 -3.87
C GLN A 22 10.24 -0.48 -4.86
N GLN A 23 10.60 -0.82 -6.11
CA GLN A 23 10.84 0.17 -7.17
C GLN A 23 9.59 1.00 -7.47
N ARG A 24 8.43 0.34 -7.63
CA ARG A 24 7.15 1.03 -7.87
C ARG A 24 6.78 1.99 -6.74
N VAL A 25 7.01 1.61 -5.48
CA VAL A 25 6.76 2.49 -4.33
C VAL A 25 7.71 3.69 -4.33
N ALA A 26 8.98 3.49 -4.69
CA ALA A 26 9.95 4.57 -4.79
C ALA A 26 9.59 5.58 -5.90
N ASP A 27 9.23 5.09 -7.09
CA ASP A 27 8.77 5.92 -8.21
C ASP A 27 7.53 6.72 -7.84
N LEU A 28 6.59 6.08 -7.16
CA LEU A 28 5.38 6.73 -6.67
C LEU A 28 5.70 7.83 -5.67
N ALA A 29 6.61 7.58 -4.73
CA ALA A 29 7.05 8.60 -3.78
C ALA A 29 7.70 9.79 -4.47
N GLY A 30 8.48 9.57 -5.54
CA GLY A 30 9.01 10.63 -6.39
C GLY A 30 7.89 11.51 -6.94
N ARG A 31 6.93 10.90 -7.64
CA ARG A 31 5.77 11.60 -8.19
C ARG A 31 4.95 12.34 -7.16
N ILE A 32 4.74 11.76 -5.97
CA ILE A 32 3.99 12.42 -4.89
C ILE A 32 4.67 13.73 -4.49
N ARG A 33 6.00 13.74 -4.37
CA ARG A 33 6.75 14.94 -3.98
C ARG A 33 6.78 15.98 -5.09
N ASP A 34 6.87 15.55 -6.34
CA ASP A 34 6.98 16.45 -7.48
C ASP A 34 5.63 17.09 -7.83
N ASP A 35 4.54 16.32 -7.73
CA ASP A 35 3.21 16.75 -8.17
C ASP A 35 2.38 17.41 -7.05
N PHE A 36 2.72 17.21 -5.76
CA PHE A 36 1.92 17.68 -4.63
C PHE A 36 2.74 18.39 -3.54
N VAL A 37 2.36 19.62 -3.23
CA VAL A 37 2.93 20.41 -2.11
C VAL A 37 2.44 19.91 -0.76
N GLU A 38 1.16 19.53 -0.66
CA GLU A 38 0.53 18.93 0.53
C GLU A 38 -0.26 17.68 0.11
N PRO A 39 0.41 16.52 -0.03
CA PRO A 39 -0.28 15.32 -0.47
C PRO A 39 -1.28 14.81 0.58
N SER A 40 -2.35 14.16 0.11
CA SER A 40 -3.21 13.30 0.94
C SER A 40 -3.28 11.92 0.28
N VAL A 41 -2.65 10.95 0.94
CA VAL A 41 -2.44 9.59 0.41
C VAL A 41 -3.27 8.60 1.23
N MET A 42 -4.07 7.79 0.54
CA MET A 42 -4.78 6.66 1.13
C MET A 42 -4.22 5.38 0.55
N VAL A 43 -3.59 4.57 1.40
CA VAL A 43 -3.09 3.26 1.04
C VAL A 43 -4.17 2.23 1.36
N VAL A 44 -4.68 1.55 0.32
CA VAL A 44 -5.70 0.51 0.49
C VAL A 44 -5.08 -0.84 0.15
N GLY A 45 -5.05 -1.73 1.13
CA GLY A 45 -4.62 -3.11 0.93
C GLY A 45 -5.82 -3.96 0.51
N HIS A 46 -5.64 -4.74 -0.55
CA HIS A 46 -6.60 -5.76 -0.98
C HIS A 46 -5.94 -7.14 -0.90
N THR A 47 -6.80 -8.15 -0.80
CA THR A 47 -6.40 -9.56 -0.87
C THR A 47 -7.34 -10.30 -1.80
N ASP A 48 -6.80 -11.34 -2.39
CA ASP A 48 -7.49 -12.31 -3.22
C ASP A 48 -8.65 -12.95 -2.44
N ARG A 49 -9.66 -13.44 -3.16
CA ARG A 49 -10.83 -14.17 -2.60
C ARG A 49 -10.52 -15.57 -2.02
N LEU A 50 -9.24 -15.90 -1.87
CA LEU A 50 -8.78 -17.20 -1.39
C LEU A 50 -8.35 -17.03 0.07
N GLY A 51 -9.14 -17.59 0.98
CA GLY A 51 -8.93 -17.44 2.42
C GLY A 51 -10.24 -17.17 3.14
N SER A 52 -10.18 -17.00 4.46
CA SER A 52 -11.33 -16.51 5.23
C SER A 52 -11.32 -14.98 5.26
N ASP A 53 -12.48 -14.35 5.39
CA ASP A 53 -12.63 -12.89 5.54
C ASP A 53 -11.68 -12.32 6.61
N ALA A 54 -11.53 -13.01 7.75
CA ALA A 54 -10.68 -12.59 8.84
C ALA A 54 -9.18 -12.65 8.47
N TYR A 55 -8.77 -13.71 7.77
CA TYR A 55 -7.41 -13.84 7.25
C TYR A 55 -7.10 -12.73 6.24
N ASN A 56 -7.99 -12.54 5.27
CA ASN A 56 -7.89 -11.55 4.21
C ASN A 56 -7.89 -10.12 4.74
N GLN A 57 -8.71 -9.84 5.76
CA GLN A 57 -8.67 -8.57 6.47
C GLN A 57 -7.29 -8.33 7.10
N ALA A 58 -6.77 -9.27 7.90
CA ALA A 58 -5.49 -9.11 8.58
C ALA A 58 -4.29 -9.02 7.61
N LEU A 59 -4.33 -9.75 6.49
CA LEU A 59 -3.30 -9.69 5.45
C LEU A 59 -3.33 -8.35 4.71
N SER A 60 -4.53 -7.88 4.33
CA SER A 60 -4.70 -6.60 3.66
C SER A 60 -4.23 -5.41 4.51
N GLU A 61 -4.48 -5.43 5.82
CA GLU A 61 -4.00 -4.41 6.76
C GLU A 61 -2.47 -4.39 6.85
N ARG A 62 -1.85 -5.58 6.94
CA ARG A 62 -0.38 -5.70 6.96
C ARG A 62 0.24 -5.16 5.67
N ARG A 63 -0.31 -5.53 4.51
CA ARG A 63 0.13 -5.01 3.21
C ARG A 63 0.04 -3.48 3.16
N ALA A 64 -1.11 -2.91 3.56
CA ALA A 64 -1.28 -1.46 3.58
C ALA A 64 -0.26 -0.77 4.51
N ALA A 65 0.04 -1.38 5.67
CA ALA A 65 1.06 -0.87 6.59
C ALA A 65 2.48 -0.96 6.01
N THR A 66 2.83 -2.03 5.29
CA THR A 66 4.13 -2.16 4.62
C THR A 66 4.33 -1.07 3.57
N VAL A 67 3.34 -0.83 2.71
CA VAL A 67 3.41 0.23 1.68
C VAL A 67 3.53 1.61 2.34
N ARG A 68 2.74 1.90 3.38
CA ARG A 68 2.87 3.14 4.13
C ARG A 68 4.28 3.32 4.66
N SER A 69 4.86 2.29 5.27
CA SER A 69 6.21 2.33 5.81
C SER A 69 7.26 2.56 4.71
N ALA A 70 7.11 1.92 3.56
CA ALA A 70 8.00 2.12 2.41
C ALA A 70 7.89 3.54 1.83
N LEU A 71 6.69 4.13 1.75
CA LEU A 71 6.52 5.53 1.35
C LEU A 71 7.16 6.50 2.35
N VAL A 72 7.06 6.24 3.66
CA VAL A 72 7.75 7.02 4.69
C VAL A 72 9.27 6.94 4.52
N SER A 73 9.81 5.74 4.30
CA SER A 73 11.25 5.56 4.04
C SER A 73 11.72 6.27 2.76
N ASN A 74 10.82 6.47 1.80
CA ASN A 74 11.05 7.28 0.61
C ASN A 74 10.69 8.76 0.81
N GLY A 75 10.59 9.26 2.05
CA GLY A 75 10.51 10.69 2.35
C GLY A 75 9.10 11.30 2.26
N ILE A 76 8.04 10.49 2.17
CA ILE A 76 6.68 11.01 2.32
C ILE A 76 6.35 11.16 3.81
N ALA A 77 5.85 12.33 4.20
CA ALA A 77 5.51 12.59 5.61
C ALA A 77 4.44 11.62 6.13
N PRO A 78 4.61 10.98 7.31
CA PRO A 78 3.67 9.98 7.81
C PRO A 78 2.28 10.57 8.14
N MET A 79 2.19 11.89 8.37
CA MET A 79 0.95 12.59 8.71
C MET A 79 0.04 12.85 7.50
N THR A 80 0.59 12.77 6.28
CA THR A 80 -0.17 12.94 5.02
C THR A 80 -0.81 11.63 4.55
N MET A 81 -0.59 10.54 5.30
CA MET A 81 -0.93 9.18 4.86
C MET A 81 -1.82 8.44 5.86
N GLN A 82 -2.85 7.80 5.32
CA GLN A 82 -3.66 6.81 6.02
C GLN A 82 -3.56 5.46 5.32
N SER A 83 -3.66 4.36 6.08
CA SER A 83 -3.64 3.00 5.54
C SER A 83 -4.83 2.20 6.05
N ARG A 84 -5.47 1.43 5.17
CA ARG A 84 -6.60 0.57 5.51
C ARG A 84 -6.54 -0.74 4.72
N GLY A 85 -6.76 -1.87 5.40
CA GLY A 85 -7.06 -3.13 4.74
C GLY A 85 -8.56 -3.28 4.52
N VAL A 86 -8.98 -3.77 3.36
CA VAL A 86 -10.39 -4.02 3.04
C VAL A 86 -10.68 -5.50 2.76
N GLY A 87 -9.68 -6.37 2.92
CA GLY A 87 -9.75 -7.77 2.54
C GLY A 87 -10.12 -7.94 1.07
N GLU A 88 -10.96 -8.93 0.78
CA GLU A 88 -11.56 -9.17 -0.54
C GLU A 88 -12.84 -8.36 -0.81
N ARG A 89 -13.32 -7.59 0.17
CA ARG A 89 -14.69 -7.04 0.21
C ARG A 89 -14.88 -5.80 -0.68
N GLN A 90 -13.82 -5.30 -1.29
CA GLN A 90 -13.86 -4.23 -2.29
C GLN A 90 -12.93 -4.64 -3.45
N PRO A 91 -13.45 -5.23 -4.55
CA PRO A 91 -12.69 -5.44 -5.77
C PRO A 91 -12.40 -4.14 -6.52
#